data_AF-A6IF22-F1
#
_entry.id   AF-A6IF22-F1
#
_cell.length_a   1.000
_cell.length_b   1.000
_cell.length_c   1.000
_cell.angle_alpha   90.00
_cell.angle_beta   90.00
_cell.angle_gamma   90.00
#
_symmetry.space_group_name_H-M   'P 1'
#
loop_
_entity.id
_entity.type
_entity.pdbx_description
1 polymer ?
#
loop_
_entity_poly.entity_id
_entity_poly.type
_entity_poly.pdbx_seq_one_letter_code
_entity_poly.pdbx_strand_id
1 'polypeptide(L)'
;MRVRLLSAVVLCFLGTGLVDMNVTQMPRNLIKRVGKNVLLECVQDMKHERMYWYRQDPDLGLRLIYLSYDVDSNSEGDIHKGYKVSRKKRENFSLILESAKTNHTSVYFCAS
;
A
#
# COMPACT_ATOMS: atom_id res chain seq x y z
N MET A 1 -5.54 59.10 30.72
CA MET A 1 -5.84 58.19 29.60
C MET A 1 -5.14 56.86 29.84
N ARG A 2 -5.89 55.81 30.21
CA ARG A 2 -5.36 54.45 30.36
C ARG A 2 -5.38 53.78 28.99
N VAL A 3 -4.22 53.69 28.33
CA VAL A 3 -4.07 52.84 27.15
C VAL A 3 -3.98 51.40 27.65
N ARG A 4 -5.09 50.66 27.56
CA ARG A 4 -5.08 49.22 27.80
C ARG A 4 -4.37 48.57 26.61
N LEU A 5 -3.14 48.09 26.81
CA LEU A 5 -2.44 47.24 25.85
C LEU A 5 -3.24 45.94 25.67
N LEU A 6 -3.98 45.85 24.57
CA LEU A 6 -4.56 44.60 24.11
C LEU A 6 -3.39 43.76 23.57
N SER A 7 -2.95 42.78 24.37
CA SER A 7 -1.98 41.78 23.94
C SER A 7 -2.60 40.96 22.81
N ALA A 8 -2.21 41.26 21.57
CA ALA A 8 -2.50 40.44 20.42
C ALA A 8 -1.53 39.25 20.43
N VAL A 9 -1.95 38.11 20.98
CA VAL A 9 -1.21 36.86 20.82
C VAL A 9 -1.46 36.39 19.39
N VAL A 10 -0.53 36.72 18.48
CA VAL A 10 -0.51 36.14 17.13
C VAL A 10 0.01 34.71 17.27
N LEU A 11 -0.91 33.75 17.22
CA LEU A 11 -0.58 32.33 17.18
C LEU A 11 -0.09 32.00 15.76
N CYS A 12 1.21 32.14 15.52
CA CYS A 12 1.83 31.67 14.28
C CYS A 12 1.78 30.14 14.27
N PHE A 13 0.73 29.56 13.69
CA PHE A 13 0.76 28.17 13.26
C PHE A 13 1.81 28.06 12.14
N LEU A 14 3.02 27.62 12.50
CA LEU A 14 3.97 27.07 11.54
C LEU A 14 3.25 25.87 10.92
N GLY A 15 2.69 26.07 9.73
CA GLY A 15 2.18 24.99 8.91
C GLY A 15 3.37 24.10 8.54
N THR A 16 3.65 23.08 9.36
CA THR A 16 4.42 21.94 8.91
C THR A 16 3.57 21.30 7.83
N GLY A 17 3.93 21.52 6.56
CA GLY A 17 3.32 20.77 5.47
C GLY A 17 3.43 19.30 5.81
N LEU A 18 2.30 18.62 5.98
CA LEU A 18 2.26 17.17 6.02
C LEU A 18 2.82 16.73 4.68
N VAL A 19 4.08 16.29 4.67
CA VAL A 19 4.58 15.48 3.57
C VAL A 19 3.80 14.19 3.69
N ASP A 20 2.75 14.05 2.88
CA ASP A 20 1.91 12.85 2.84
C ASP A 20 2.74 11.73 2.24
N MET A 21 3.54 11.09 3.10
CA MET A 21 4.26 9.86 2.80
C MET A 21 3.22 8.77 2.54
N ASN A 22 3.07 8.38 1.28
CA ASN A 22 1.88 7.64 0.86
C ASN A 22 2.23 6.33 0.14
N VAL A 23 1.49 5.29 0.49
CA VAL A 23 1.42 4.04 -0.27
C VAL A 23 0.20 4.13 -1.17
N THR A 24 0.44 4.27 -2.47
CA THR A 24 -0.62 4.29 -3.47
C THR A 24 -0.84 2.89 -4.05
N GLN A 25 -2.04 2.34 -3.86
CA GLN A 25 -2.45 1.08 -4.46
C GLN A 25 -3.41 1.32 -5.64
N MET A 26 -3.17 0.65 -6.77
CA MET A 26 -4.01 0.76 -7.96
C MET A 26 -4.21 -0.59 -8.68
N PRO A 27 -5.38 -0.81 -9.29
CA PRO A 27 -6.61 -0.03 -9.14
C PRO A 27 -7.23 -0.20 -7.74
N ARG A 28 -8.05 0.78 -7.30
CA ARG A 28 -8.75 0.73 -6.01
C ARG A 28 -9.77 -0.41 -5.93
N ASN A 29 -10.49 -0.64 -7.03
CA ASN A 29 -11.44 -1.73 -7.17
C ASN A 29 -11.21 -2.41 -8.52
N LEU A 30 -11.30 -3.74 -8.54
CA LEU A 30 -11.07 -4.53 -9.75
C LEU A 30 -12.03 -5.70 -9.82
N ILE A 31 -12.77 -5.80 -10.92
CA ILE A 31 -13.61 -6.95 -11.24
C ILE A 31 -13.10 -7.54 -12.56
N LYS A 32 -12.76 -8.83 -12.56
CA LYS A 32 -12.27 -9.55 -13.73
C LYS A 32 -12.99 -10.89 -13.86
N ARG A 33 -13.19 -11.32 -15.11
CA ARG A 33 -13.69 -12.68 -15.39
C ARG A 33 -12.63 -13.71 -15.01
N VAL A 34 -13.08 -14.90 -14.60
CA VAL A 34 -12.22 -16.06 -14.37
C VAL A 34 -11.34 -16.32 -15.61
N GLY A 35 -10.10 -16.74 -15.39
CA GLY A 35 -9.13 -17.02 -16.46
C GLY A 35 -8.40 -15.79 -17.00
N LYS A 36 -8.77 -14.57 -16.59
CA LYS A 36 -8.07 -13.35 -17.00
C LYS A 36 -6.93 -12.99 -16.06
N ASN A 37 -5.88 -12.40 -16.60
CA ASN A 37 -4.77 -11.87 -15.81
C ASN A 37 -5.24 -10.66 -14.97
N VAL A 38 -4.75 -10.58 -13.74
CA VAL A 38 -4.94 -9.47 -12.80
C VAL A 38 -3.58 -8.91 -12.43
N LEU A 39 -3.47 -7.58 -12.48
CA LEU A 39 -2.33 -6.82 -11.99
C LEU A 39 -2.84 -5.84 -10.94
N LEU A 40 -2.29 -5.91 -9.73
CA LEU A 40 -2.41 -4.90 -8.70
C LEU A 40 -1.04 -4.27 -8.50
N GLU A 41 -0.99 -2.95 -8.48
CA GLU A 41 0.24 -2.18 -8.36
C GLU A 41 0.23 -1.44 -7.03
N CYS A 42 1.41 -1.37 -6.42
CA CYS A 42 1.65 -0.61 -5.22
C CYS A 42 2.88 0.25 -5.41
N VAL A 43 2.75 1.53 -5.08
CA VAL A 43 3.81 2.54 -5.20
C VAL A 43 3.99 3.24 -3.86
N GLN A 44 5.24 3.48 -3.45
CA GLN A 44 5.59 4.22 -2.24
C GLN A 44 6.63 5.30 -2.55
N ASP A 45 6.59 6.41 -1.81
CA ASP A 45 7.54 7.54 -1.90
C ASP A 45 8.37 7.75 -0.62
N MET A 46 8.28 6.79 0.29
CA MET A 46 8.86 6.78 1.63
C MET A 46 10.32 6.27 1.69
N LYS A 47 10.85 5.76 0.56
CA LYS A 47 12.18 5.14 0.46
C LYS A 47 12.36 3.91 1.36
N HIS A 48 11.27 3.27 1.75
CA HIS A 48 11.31 2.00 2.47
C HIS A 48 11.79 0.88 1.53
N GLU A 49 12.69 0.03 2.03
CA GLU A 49 13.18 -1.12 1.25
C GLU A 49 12.16 -2.25 1.23
N ARG A 50 11.48 -2.47 2.36
CA ARG A 50 10.52 -3.55 2.49
C ARG A 50 9.17 -3.15 1.93
N MET A 51 8.53 -4.08 1.22
CA MET A 51 7.13 -3.95 0.81
C MET A 51 6.42 -5.29 0.97
N TYR A 52 5.11 -5.21 1.18
CA TYR A 52 4.28 -6.35 1.55
C TYR A 52 3.01 -6.34 0.73
N TRP A 53 2.56 -7.54 0.36
CA TRP A 53 1.21 -7.78 -0.12
C TRP A 53 0.47 -8.68 0.85
N TYR A 54 -0.67 -8.19 1.32
CA TYR A 54 -1.61 -8.93 2.15
C TYR A 54 -2.93 -9.10 1.41
N ARG A 55 -3.68 -10.11 1.83
CA ARG A 55 -5.13 -10.12 1.63
C ARG A 55 -5.84 -10.26 2.96
N GLN A 56 -7.06 -9.73 2.98
CA GLN A 56 -8.02 -9.88 4.05
C GLN A 56 -9.29 -10.48 3.46
N ASP A 57 -9.70 -11.60 4.02
CA ASP A 57 -10.97 -12.24 3.76
C ASP A 57 -11.94 -11.92 4.91
N PRO A 58 -13.27 -11.97 4.69
CA PRO A 58 -14.23 -11.75 5.75
C PRO A 58 -13.92 -12.56 7.00
N ASP A 59 -14.01 -11.92 8.16
CA ASP A 59 -13.77 -12.50 9.49
C ASP A 59 -12.35 -13.05 9.74
N LEU A 60 -11.42 -12.85 8.79
CA LEU A 60 -10.01 -13.22 8.94
C LEU A 60 -9.13 -11.96 9.11
N GLY A 61 -8.02 -12.14 9.82
CA GLY A 61 -6.96 -11.14 9.88
C GLY A 61 -6.23 -10.98 8.54
N LEU A 62 -5.29 -10.03 8.51
CA LEU A 62 -4.36 -9.91 7.38
C LEU A 62 -3.53 -11.19 7.25
N ARG A 63 -3.44 -11.72 6.04
CA ARG A 63 -2.59 -12.87 5.71
C ARG A 63 -1.58 -12.46 4.66
N LEU A 64 -0.31 -12.76 4.91
CA LEU A 64 0.79 -12.35 4.05
C LEU A 64 0.80 -13.21 2.78
N ILE A 65 0.74 -12.55 1.62
CA ILE A 65 0.92 -13.20 0.33
C ILE A 65 2.42 -13.25 -0.02
N TYR A 66 3.07 -12.09 -0.03
CA TYR A 66 4.49 -11.93 -0.32
C TYR A 66 5.10 -10.75 0.45
N LEU A 67 6.36 -10.91 0.82
CA LEU A 67 7.25 -9.88 1.35
C LEU A 67 8.41 -9.67 0.37
N SER A 68 8.79 -8.42 0.15
CA SER A 68 9.98 -8.05 -0.61
C SER A 68 10.93 -7.31 0.30
N TYR A 69 12.16 -7.80 0.49
CA TYR A 69 13.14 -7.14 1.37
C TYR A 69 13.87 -5.97 0.71
N ASP A 70 13.99 -6.02 -0.62
CA ASP A 70 14.68 -5.05 -1.50
C ASP A 70 14.25 -5.31 -2.96
N VAL A 71 14.75 -4.51 -3.90
CA VAL A 71 14.68 -4.75 -5.35
C VAL A 71 15.10 -6.18 -5.69
N ASP A 72 14.33 -6.82 -6.57
CA ASP A 72 14.48 -8.20 -7.01
C ASP A 72 14.38 -9.26 -5.90
N SER A 73 14.00 -8.87 -4.67
CA SER A 73 13.70 -9.80 -3.58
C SER A 73 12.22 -10.13 -3.52
N ASN A 74 11.89 -11.43 -3.54
CA ASN A 74 10.54 -11.96 -3.37
C ASN A 74 10.58 -13.12 -2.37
N SER A 75 9.95 -12.93 -1.21
CA SER A 75 9.82 -13.94 -0.15
C SER A 75 8.36 -14.32 0.03
N GLU A 76 8.10 -15.62 -0.01
CA GLU A 76 6.76 -16.18 0.12
C GLU A 76 6.18 -15.95 1.52
N GLY A 77 4.91 -15.56 1.58
CA GLY A 77 4.14 -15.53 2.83
C GLY A 77 3.31 -16.81 3.02
N ASP A 78 2.42 -16.74 4.02
CA ASP A 78 1.53 -17.84 4.44
C ASP A 78 0.66 -18.36 3.27
N ILE A 79 0.30 -17.49 2.33
CA ILE A 79 -0.68 -17.75 1.27
C ILE A 79 -0.21 -17.25 -0.11
N HIS A 80 1.02 -17.60 -0.48
CA HIS A 80 1.64 -17.22 -1.76
C HIS A 80 1.10 -17.97 -2.98
N LYS A 81 0.56 -19.19 -2.81
CA LYS A 81 0.16 -20.06 -3.92
C LYS A 81 -0.89 -19.42 -4.82
N GLY A 82 -0.62 -19.39 -6.13
CA GLY A 82 -1.52 -18.79 -7.13
C GLY A 82 -1.28 -17.30 -7.37
N TYR A 83 -0.34 -16.70 -6.66
CA TYR A 83 0.12 -15.33 -6.83
C TYR A 83 1.56 -15.30 -7.35
N LYS A 84 1.90 -14.22 -8.03
CA LYS A 84 3.28 -13.83 -8.38
C LYS A 84 3.49 -12.38 -7.99
N VAL A 85 4.72 -11.98 -7.78
CA VAL A 85 5.07 -10.57 -7.50
C VAL A 85 6.24 -10.09 -8.33
N SER A 86 6.37 -8.77 -8.46
CA SER A 86 7.50 -8.13 -9.14
C SER A 86 7.92 -6.87 -8.39
N ARG A 87 9.18 -6.83 -7.93
CA ARG A 87 9.84 -5.67 -7.33
C ARG A 87 11.03 -5.24 -8.16
N LYS A 88 10.79 -4.47 -9.24
CA LYS A 88 11.88 -4.00 -10.14
C LYS A 88 12.44 -2.62 -9.78
N LYS A 89 11.74 -1.89 -8.93
CA LYS A 89 12.14 -0.59 -8.40
C LYS A 89 11.80 -0.55 -6.93
N ARG A 90 12.57 0.19 -6.13
CA ARG A 90 12.30 0.33 -4.70
C ARG A 90 10.91 0.93 -4.45
N GLU A 91 10.45 1.79 -5.34
CA GLU A 91 9.17 2.47 -5.21
C GLU A 91 7.98 1.56 -5.56
N ASN A 92 8.16 0.45 -6.31
CA ASN A 92 7.05 -0.28 -6.92
C ASN A 92 7.03 -1.78 -6.57
N PHE A 93 5.94 -2.27 -5.98
CA PHE A 93 5.73 -3.71 -5.75
C PHE A 93 4.42 -4.21 -6.36
N SER A 94 4.49 -4.93 -7.48
CA SER A 94 3.31 -5.44 -8.19
C SER A 94 2.92 -6.84 -7.71
N LEU A 95 1.62 -7.09 -7.57
CA LEU A 95 1.01 -8.41 -7.36
C LEU A 95 0.28 -8.85 -8.64
N ILE A 96 0.54 -10.06 -9.08
CA ILE A 96 0.11 -10.62 -10.36
C ILE A 96 -0.62 -11.93 -10.11
N LEU A 97 -1.82 -12.08 -10.67
CA LEU A 97 -2.53 -13.36 -10.75
C LEU A 97 -2.66 -13.70 -12.23
N GLU A 98 -1.86 -14.65 -12.71
CA GLU A 98 -1.83 -15.01 -14.14
C GLU A 98 -3.19 -15.45 -14.68
N SER A 99 -4.00 -16.07 -13.82
CA SER A 99 -5.35 -16.54 -14.12
C SER A 99 -6.25 -16.34 -12.90
N ALA A 100 -7.16 -15.38 -12.98
CA ALA A 100 -8.13 -15.07 -11.92
C ALA A 100 -9.05 -16.27 -11.65
N LYS A 101 -9.32 -16.52 -10.37
CA LYS A 101 -10.20 -17.58 -9.86
C LYS A 101 -11.13 -16.99 -8.80
N THR A 102 -12.25 -17.64 -8.52
CA THR A 102 -13.23 -17.16 -7.54
C THR A 102 -12.67 -17.08 -6.12
N ASN A 103 -11.74 -17.96 -5.74
CA ASN A 103 -11.06 -17.92 -4.44
C ASN A 103 -10.02 -16.78 -4.31
N HIS A 104 -9.77 -16.02 -5.38
CA HIS A 104 -8.97 -14.81 -5.36
C HIS A 104 -9.82 -13.54 -5.08
N THR A 105 -11.13 -13.66 -4.91
CA THR A 105 -11.96 -12.52 -4.49
C THR A 105 -11.70 -12.22 -3.01
N SER A 106 -11.13 -11.05 -2.72
CA SER A 106 -10.71 -10.61 -1.38
C SER A 106 -10.48 -9.11 -1.38
N VAL A 107 -10.30 -8.51 -0.20
CA VAL A 107 -9.65 -7.21 -0.08
C VAL A 107 -8.13 -7.41 -0.08
N TYR A 108 -7.42 -6.61 -0.88
CA TYR A 108 -5.96 -6.66 -0.98
C TYR A 108 -5.37 -5.39 -0.40
N PHE A 109 -4.28 -5.53 0.36
CA PHE A 109 -3.56 -4.43 0.98
C PHE A 109 -2.08 -4.49 0.63
N CYS A 110 -1.54 -3.38 0.18
CA CYS A 110 -0.11 -3.15 0.14
C CYS A 110 0.35 -2.33 1.34
N ALA A 111 1.55 -2.61 1.82
CA ALA A 111 2.26 -1.80 2.79
C ALA A 111 3.75 -1.70 2.43
N SER A 112 4.45 -0.71 2.97
CA SER A 112 5.89 -0.51 2.82
C SER A 112 6.50 -0.10 4.14
#